data_AF-A0A0F9SAR2-F1
#
_entry.id   AF-A0A0F9SAR2-F1
#
_cell.length_a   1.000
_cell.length_b   1.000
_cell.length_c   1.000
_cell.angle_alpha   90.00
_cell.angle_beta   90.00
_cell.angle_gamma   90.00
#
_symmetry.space_group_name_H-M   'P 1'
#
loop_
_entity.id
_entity.type
_entity.pdbx_description
1 polymer ?
#
loop_
_entity_poly.entity_id
_entity_poly.type
_entity_poly.pdbx_seq_one_letter_code
_entity_poly.pdbx_strand_id
1 'polypeptide(L)' 'MVRHLTKVSDFTREECDKIISRSTEKKSNLDEYNGFLKGKTLLMLFEKLSLRTRISFETGMQKLGGHAIFYSIKDSR' A
#
# COMPACT_ATOMS: atom_id res chain seq x y z
N MET A 1 -6.70 8.70 -16.24
CA MET A 1 -6.99 7.27 -16.01
C MET A 1 -6.12 6.80 -14.85
N VAL A 2 -6.61 5.95 -13.95
CA VAL A 2 -5.82 5.42 -12.82
C VAL A 2 -4.84 4.38 -13.33
N ARG A 3 -3.59 4.41 -12.85
CA ARG A 3 -2.58 3.38 -13.15
C ARG A 3 -2.61 2.30 -12.08
N HIS A 4 -2.72 1.04 -12.49
CA HIS A 4 -2.72 -0.12 -11.61
C HIS A 4 -1.36 -0.83 -11.59
N LEU A 5 -1.06 -1.54 -10.50
CA LEU A 5 0.08 -2.46 -10.37
C LEU A 5 -0.49 -3.88 -10.24
N THR A 6 -0.65 -4.58 -11.38
CA THR A 6 -1.18 -5.95 -11.40
C THR A 6 -0.05 -6.98 -11.49
N LYS A 7 1.03 -6.61 -12.17
CA LYS A 7 2.27 -7.38 -12.30
C LYS A 7 3.46 -6.43 -12.37
N VAL A 8 4.64 -6.90 -11.97
CA VAL A 8 5.86 -6.08 -11.98
C VAL A 8 6.23 -5.64 -13.41
N SER A 9 5.92 -6.45 -14.42
CA SER A 9 6.16 -6.13 -15.83
C SER A 9 5.26 -5.03 -16.41
N ASP A 10 4.30 -4.50 -15.64
CA ASP A 10 3.55 -3.27 -15.98
C ASP A 10 4.41 -2.00 -15.84
N PHE A 11 5.62 -2.15 -15.29
CA PHE A 11 6.56 -1.08 -15.01
C PHE A 11 7.88 -1.33 -15.74
N THR A 12 8.46 -0.25 -16.26
CA THR A 12 9.81 -0.25 -16.79
C THR A 12 10.83 -0.37 -15.65
N ARG A 13 12.06 -0.75 -15.97
CA ARG A 13 13.15 -0.84 -14.98
C ARG A 13 13.33 0.49 -14.24
N GLU A 14 13.33 1.60 -14.98
CA GLU A 14 13.54 2.94 -14.44
C GLU A 14 12.42 3.33 -13.46
N GLU A 15 11.19 2.88 -13.71
CA GLU A 15 10.08 3.13 -12.79
C GLU A 15 10.16 2.28 -11.53
N CYS A 16 10.56 1.01 -11.65
CA CYS A 16 10.85 0.16 -10.50
C CYS A 16 11.95 0.76 -9.62
N ASP A 17 13.04 1.21 -10.23
CA ASP A 17 14.16 1.86 -9.53
C ASP A 17 13.67 3.12 -8.80
N LYS A 18 12.86 3.96 -9.46
CA LYS A 18 12.23 5.13 -8.81
C LYS A 18 11.36 4.75 -7.61
N ILE A 19 10.55 3.70 -7.71
CA ILE A 19 9.70 3.23 -6.59
C ILE A 19 10.57 2.81 -5.41
N ILE A 20 11.64 2.05 -5.66
CA ILE A 20 12.55 1.57 -4.62
C ILE A 20 13.29 2.74 -3.96
N SER A 21 13.88 3.65 -4.75
CA SER A 21 14.58 4.83 -4.22
C SER A 21 13.67 5.68 -3.35
N ARG A 22 12.43 5.96 -3.80
CA ARG A 22 11.45 6.71 -3.00
C ARG A 22 11.01 5.99 -1.74
N SER A 23 10.92 4.66 -1.79
CA SER A 23 10.57 3.86 -0.61
C SER A 23 11.66 3.94 0.46
N THR A 24 12.93 3.93 0.05
CA THR A 24 14.09 4.10 0.94
C THR A 24 14.12 5.50 1.55
N GLU A 25 13.93 6.54 0.74
CA GLU A 25 13.86 7.93 1.20
C GLU A 25 12.75 8.12 2.25
N LYS A 26 11.54 7.65 1.95
CA LYS A 26 10.39 7.74 2.86
C LYS A 26 10.62 6.99 4.16
N LYS A 27 11.35 5.87 4.14
CA LYS A 27 11.65 5.10 5.34
C LYS A 27 12.56 5.88 6.30
N SER A 28 13.46 6.71 5.77
CA SER A 28 14.38 7.53 6.56
C SER A 28 13.69 8.75 7.19
N ASN A 29 12.67 9.32 6.53
CA ASN A 29 12.01 10.56 6.95
C ASN A 29 10.49 10.39 7.16
N LEU A 30 10.06 9.31 7.83
CA LEU A 30 8.64 8.93 7.91
C LEU A 30 7.73 10.04 8.45
N ASP A 31 8.21 10.86 9.38
CA ASP A 31 7.41 11.92 10.01
C ASP A 31 6.99 13.02 9.03
N GLU A 32 7.82 13.33 8.04
CA GLU A 32 7.50 14.30 6.98
C GLU A 32 6.36 13.83 6.08
N TYR A 33 6.12 12.51 6.03
CA TYR A 33 5.09 11.90 5.21
C TYR A 33 3.77 11.66 5.98
N ASN A 34 3.69 12.10 7.23
CA ASN A 34 2.47 12.03 8.01
C ASN A 34 1.35 12.84 7.32
N GLY A 35 0.20 12.22 7.12
CA GLY A 35 -0.96 12.85 6.50
C GLY A 35 -1.01 12.83 4.97
N PHE A 36 -0.01 12.25 4.28
CA PHE A 36 -0.03 12.10 2.81
C PHE A 36 -1.27 11.36 2.28
N LEU A 37 -1.82 10.45 3.09
CA LEU A 37 -3.04 9.70 2.78
C LEU A 37 -4.23 10.12 3.67
N LYS A 38 -4.19 11.33 4.26
CA LYS A 38 -5.28 11.83 5.11
C LYS A 38 -6.61 11.82 4.37
N GLY A 39 -7.62 11.21 4.99
CA GLY A 39 -8.96 11.06 4.43
C GLY A 39 -9.06 10.04 3.27
N LYS A 40 -8.01 9.27 2.99
CA LYS A 40 -8.04 8.17 2.03
C LYS A 40 -8.30 6.85 2.74
N THR A 41 -9.18 6.05 2.16
CA THR A 41 -9.50 4.71 2.64
C THR A 41 -9.09 3.67 1.61
N LEU A 42 -8.35 2.64 2.04
CA LEU A 42 -7.97 1.48 1.24
C LEU A 42 -8.83 0.28 1.66
N LEU A 43 -9.63 -0.26 0.74
CA LEU A 43 -10.27 -1.57 0.92
C LEU A 43 -9.32 -2.67 0.45
N MET A 44 -9.04 -3.63 1.32
CA MET A 44 -8.20 -4.80 1.01
C MET A 44 -9.06 -6.05 0.99
N LEU A 45 -9.19 -6.63 -0.20
CA LEU A 45 -9.92 -7.88 -0.43
C LEU A 45 -8.95 -9.06 -0.35
N PHE A 46 -9.18 -10.01 0.54
CA PHE A 46 -8.35 -11.20 0.72
C PHE A 46 -9.16 -12.48 0.54
N GLU A 47 -8.83 -13.27 -0.49
CA GLU A 47 -9.34 -14.65 -0.63
C GLU A 47 -8.59 -15.64 0.26
N LYS A 48 -7.30 -15.37 0.47
CA LYS A 48 -6.39 -16.17 1.31
C LYS A 48 -5.77 -15.28 2.38
N LEU A 49 -5.63 -15.82 3.59
CA LEU A 49 -5.00 -15.11 4.70
C LEU A 49 -3.52 -14.87 4.40
N SER A 50 -3.06 -13.62 4.58
CA SER A 50 -1.65 -13.24 4.49
C SER A 50 -1.31 -12.21 5.57
N LEU A 51 -0.57 -12.64 6.59
CA LEU A 51 -0.17 -11.79 7.71
C LEU A 51 0.75 -10.65 7.26
N ARG A 52 1.82 -10.98 6.52
CA ARG A 52 2.80 -9.98 6.09
C ARG A 52 2.16 -8.91 5.22
N THR A 53 1.36 -9.30 4.23
CA THR A 53 0.70 -8.36 3.32
C THR A 53 -0.29 -7.48 4.09
N ARG A 54 -1.17 -8.08 4.90
CA ARG A 54 -2.17 -7.33 5.69
C ARG A 54 -1.51 -6.30 6.59
N ILE A 55 -0.58 -6.74 7.44
CA ILE A 55 0.06 -5.86 8.43
C ILE A 55 0.86 -4.75 7.75
N SER A 56 1.55 -5.03 6.63
CA SER A 56 2.27 -4.00 5.87
C SER A 56 1.33 -2.92 5.31
N PHE A 57 0.19 -3.29 4.73
CA PHE A 57 -0.76 -2.31 4.21
C PHE A 57 -1.47 -1.53 5.32
N GLU A 58 -1.93 -2.20 6.38
CA GLU A 58 -2.56 -1.53 7.53
C GLU A 58 -1.60 -0.51 8.17
N THR A 59 -0.36 -0.94 8.45
CA THR A 59 0.67 -0.08 9.04
C THR A 59 1.04 1.07 8.11
N GLY A 60 1.19 0.80 6.81
CA GLY A 60 1.53 1.82 5.81
C GLY A 60 0.45 2.89 5.68
N MET A 61 -0.82 2.48 5.59
CA MET A 61 -1.95 3.41 5.55
C MET A 61 -2.00 4.28 6.81
N GLN A 62 -1.91 3.66 7.99
CA GLN A 62 -1.97 4.36 9.27
C GLN A 62 -0.83 5.37 9.43
N LYS A 63 0.42 4.97 9.13
CA LYS A 63 1.58 5.86 9.23
C LYS A 63 1.49 7.08 8.30
N LEU A 64 0.83 6.94 7.17
CA LEU A 64 0.60 8.02 6.21
C LEU A 64 -0.71 8.79 6.49
N GLY A 65 -1.41 8.50 7.59
CA GLY A 65 -2.64 9.18 8.00
C GLY A 65 -3.92 8.72 7.28
N GLY A 66 -3.87 7.62 6.54
CA GLY A 66 -5.02 7.00 5.91
C GLY A 66 -5.60 5.84 6.72
N HIS A 67 -6.71 5.28 6.23
CA HIS A 67 -7.40 4.16 6.87
C HIS A 67 -7.42 2.92 5.97
N ALA A 68 -7.14 1.74 6.53
CA ALA A 68 -7.24 0.47 5.81
C ALA A 68 -8.42 -0.35 6.33
N ILE A 69 -9.20 -0.95 5.42
CA ILE A 69 -10.29 -1.88 5.72
C ILE A 69 -9.87 -3.25 5.23
N PHE A 70 -9.80 -4.22 6.14
CA PHE A 70 -9.61 -5.62 5.79
C PHE A 70 -10.97 -6.28 5.52
N TYR A 71 -11.08 -7.00 4.41
CA TYR A 71 -12.26 -7.78 4.07
C TYR A 71 -11.86 -9.17 3.57
N SER A 72 -12.28 -10.20 4.30
CA SER A 72 -12.11 -11.60 3.90
C SER A 72 -13.24 -11.98 2.95
N ILE A 73 -12.90 -12.39 1.73
CA ILE A 73 -13.90 -12.81 0.74
C ILE A 73 -14.61 -14.09 1.19
N LYS A 74 -13.96 -14.94 1.99
CA LYS A 74 -14.61 -16.12 2.58
C LYS A 74 -15.80 -15.79 3.48
N ASP A 75 -15.85 -14.56 3.98
CA ASP A 75 -16.91 -14.09 4.86
C ASP A 75 -18.09 -13.52 4.06
N SER A 76 -17.91 -13.37 2.73
CA SER A 76 -19.00 -13.06 1.80
C SER A 76 -19.82 -14.32 1.57
N ARG A 77 -21.05 -14.32 2.06
CA ARG A 77 -22.05 -15.33 1.73
C ARG A 77 -22.48 -15.22 0.28
#